data_AF-A0AAU9VKJ2-F1
#
_entry.id   AF-A0AAU9VKJ2-F1
#
_cell.length_a   1.000
_cell.length_b   1.000
_cell.length_c   1.000
_cell.angle_alpha   90.00
_cell.angle_beta   90.00
_cell.angle_gamma   90.00
#
_symmetry.space_group_name_H-M   'P 1'
#
loop_
_entity.id
_entity.type
_entity.pdbx_description
1 polymer ?
#
loop_
_entity_poly.entity_id
_entity_poly.type
_entity_poly.pdbx_seq_one_letter_code
_entity_poly.pdbx_strand_id
1 'polypeptide(L)'
;MMTWKKKSMSDLEVRQLCYECKEWGFCLRDLFGLGLGTSDYGHLTVEHASMLLRNFRSLRDYSNQGFETSHKLQKQIYSRVTNHDSSGEASSLDQILTHHYAERLLFLRLCFRNAKECARKGGK
;
A
#
# COMPACT_ATOMS: atom_id res chain seq x y z
N MET A 1 17.63 11.11 -9.11
CA MET A 1 16.88 9.89 -8.75
C MET A 1 16.88 9.81 -7.23
N MET A 2 15.80 10.24 -6.56
CA MET A 2 15.68 9.95 -5.13
C MET A 2 15.50 8.45 -5.02
N THR A 3 16.54 7.77 -4.57
CA THR A 3 16.45 6.40 -4.12
C THR A 3 15.49 6.41 -2.93
N TRP A 4 14.24 6.03 -3.18
CA TRP A 4 13.41 5.51 -2.11
C TRP A 4 14.08 4.19 -1.72
N LYS A 5 15.14 4.24 -0.90
CA LYS A 5 15.51 3.08 -0.09
C LYS A 5 14.21 2.73 0.63
N LYS A 6 13.57 1.61 0.26
CA LYS A 6 12.54 1.02 1.11
C LYS A 6 13.22 0.84 2.45
N LYS A 7 12.91 1.73 3.40
CA LYS A 7 13.55 1.71 4.71
C LYS A 7 12.89 0.57 5.47
N SER A 8 13.39 -0.64 5.27
CA SER A 8 13.11 -1.74 6.17
C SER A 8 13.56 -1.32 7.57
N MET A 9 12.72 -1.50 8.58
CA MET A 9 13.11 -1.17 9.95
C MET A 9 14.31 -2.00 10.37
N SER A 10 15.32 -1.32 10.90
CA SER A 10 16.47 -1.97 11.54
C SER A 10 16.04 -2.72 12.80
N ASP A 11 16.85 -3.67 13.25
CA ASP A 11 16.60 -4.42 14.50
C ASP A 11 16.46 -3.51 15.72
N LEU A 12 17.24 -2.43 15.77
CA LEU A 12 17.18 -1.46 16.86
C LEU A 12 15.84 -0.71 16.86
N GLU A 13 15.39 -0.26 15.68
CA GLU A 13 14.09 0.40 15.53
C GLU A 13 12.92 -0.52 15.92
N VAL A 14 12.99 -1.82 15.57
CA VAL A 14 11.94 -2.79 15.97
C VAL A 14 11.91 -3.00 17.48
N ARG A 15 13.07 -3.08 18.13
CA ARG A 15 13.15 -3.23 19.60
C ARG A 15 12.61 -2.01 20.31
N GLN A 16 12.97 -0.81 19.84
CA GLN A 16 12.47 0.45 20.39
C GLN A 16 10.94 0.53 20.29
N LEU A 17 10.39 0.23 19.11
CA LEU A 17 8.94 0.21 18.91
C LEU A 17 8.24 -0.80 19.84
N CYS A 18 8.86 -1.96 20.09
CA CYS A 18 8.29 -2.95 21.02
C CYS A 18 8.12 -2.39 22.44
N TYR A 19 9.10 -1.61 22.91
CA TYR A 19 9.02 -0.95 24.21
C TYR A 19 7.91 0.11 24.21
N GLU A 20 7.89 0.97 23.20
CA GLU A 20 6.89 2.05 23.05
C GLU A 20 5.46 1.51 22.97
N CYS A 21 5.22 0.42 22.24
CA CYS A 21 3.90 -0.20 22.15
C CYS A 21 3.40 -0.70 23.52
N LYS A 22 4.28 -1.27 24.35
CA LYS A 22 3.92 -1.78 25.68
C LYS A 22 3.65 -0.65 26.67
N GLU A 23 4.52 0.37 26.69
CA GLU A 23 4.29 1.59 27.48
C GLU A 23 2.97 2.26 27.11
N TRP A 24 2.67 2.35 25.81
CA TRP A 24 1.40 2.89 25.35
C TRP A 24 0.21 2.06 25.82
N GLY A 25 0.32 0.72 25.77
CA GLY A 25 -0.70 -0.18 26.31
C GLY A 25 -0.97 0.02 27.81
N PHE A 26 0.09 0.22 28.63
CA PHE A 26 -0.06 0.53 30.05
C PHE A 26 -0.70 1.90 30.26
N CYS A 27 -0.25 2.93 29.54
CA CYS A 27 -0.81 4.28 29.64
C CYS A 27 -2.30 4.31 29.29
N LEU A 28 -2.71 3.60 28.23
CA LEU A 28 -4.12 3.47 27.85
C LEU A 28 -4.95 2.83 28.96
N ARG A 29 -4.44 1.77 29.59
CA ARG A 29 -5.13 1.09 30.69
C ARG A 29 -5.24 1.99 31.92
N ASP A 30 -4.21 2.77 32.23
CA ASP A 30 -4.22 3.65 33.40
C ASP A 30 -5.18 4.83 33.21
N LEU A 31 -5.27 5.38 31.99
CA LEU A 31 -6.14 6.51 31.68
C LEU A 31 -7.63 6.12 31.56
N PHE A 32 -7.91 4.98 30.94
CA PHE A 32 -9.27 4.59 30.57
C PHE A 32 -9.81 3.38 31.36
N GLY A 33 -8.97 2.79 32.22
CA GLY A 33 -9.31 1.61 33.00
C GLY A 33 -9.44 0.33 32.17
N LEU A 34 -9.93 -0.74 32.82
CA LEU A 34 -10.15 -2.05 32.20
C LEU A 34 -11.31 -2.06 31.20
N GLY A 35 -12.13 -1.00 31.18
CA GLY A 35 -13.27 -0.86 30.27
C GLY A 35 -12.90 -0.38 28.87
N LEU A 36 -11.62 -0.01 28.63
CA LEU A 36 -11.17 0.34 27.30
C LEU A 36 -11.14 -0.91 26.43
N GLY A 37 -12.18 -1.10 25.63
CA GLY A 37 -12.18 -2.04 24.53
C GLY A 37 -11.15 -1.60 23.50
N THR A 38 -9.92 -2.08 23.61
CA THR A 38 -8.97 -1.99 22.51
C THR A 38 -9.59 -2.79 21.37
N SER A 39 -10.00 -2.10 20.30
CA SER A 39 -10.50 -2.77 19.10
C SER A 39 -9.44 -3.75 18.58
N ASP A 40 -9.82 -4.65 17.67
CA ASP A 40 -8.88 -5.63 17.11
C ASP A 40 -7.59 -4.97 16.58
N TYR A 41 -7.69 -3.75 16.04
CA TYR A 41 -6.53 -2.96 15.64
C TYR A 41 -5.68 -2.47 16.81
N GLY A 42 -6.30 -2.05 17.93
CA GLY A 42 -5.57 -1.69 19.14
C GLY A 42 -4.80 -2.87 19.72
N HIS A 43 -5.45 -4.05 19.80
CA HIS A 43 -4.78 -5.29 20.21
C HIS A 43 -3.63 -5.65 19.26
N LEU A 44 -3.87 -5.62 17.94
CA LEU A 44 -2.85 -5.86 16.93
C LEU A 44 -1.66 -4.90 17.07
N THR A 45 -1.90 -3.62 17.33
CA THR A 45 -0.85 -2.61 17.46
C THR A 45 -0.03 -2.79 18.73
N VAL A 46 -0.66 -3.00 19.88
CA VAL A 46 0.05 -3.10 21.17
C VAL A 46 0.77 -4.44 21.33
N GLU A 47 0.12 -5.54 20.93
CA GLU A 47 0.62 -6.90 21.21
C GLU A 47 1.44 -7.49 20.06
N HIS A 48 1.09 -7.20 18.81
CA HIS A 48 1.60 -7.96 17.66
C HIS A 48 2.44 -7.14 16.68
N ALA A 49 2.37 -5.81 16.68
CA ALA A 49 3.08 -4.99 15.69
C ALA A 49 4.60 -5.22 15.71
N SER A 50 5.19 -5.35 16.89
CA SER A 50 6.63 -5.61 17.04
C SER A 50 7.04 -6.99 16.54
N MET A 51 6.24 -8.03 16.83
CA MET A 51 6.44 -9.38 16.30
C MET A 51 6.36 -9.40 14.77
N LEU A 52 5.33 -8.76 14.21
CA LEU A 52 5.15 -8.66 12.75
C LEU A 52 6.32 -7.91 12.10
N LEU A 53 6.75 -6.79 12.68
CA LEU A 53 7.88 -6.01 12.16
C LEU A 53 9.22 -6.73 12.29
N ARG A 54 9.40 -7.58 13.31
CA ARG A 54 10.60 -8.42 13.42
C ARG A 54 10.70 -9.44 12.28
N ASN A 55 9.57 -10.00 11.86
CA ASN A 55 9.51 -11.01 10.81
C ASN A 55 9.52 -10.41 9.40
N PHE A 56 8.69 -9.38 9.17
CA PHE A 56 8.42 -8.84 7.85
C PHE A 56 9.17 -7.55 7.53
N ARG A 57 9.75 -6.88 8.54
CA ARG A 57 10.54 -5.63 8.43
C ARG A 57 9.81 -4.43 7.84
N SER A 58 8.53 -4.58 7.52
CA SER A 58 7.66 -3.57 6.93
C SER A 58 6.22 -4.05 7.09
N LEU A 59 5.33 -3.20 7.60
CA LEU A 59 3.88 -3.43 7.51
C LEU A 59 3.30 -2.87 6.22
N ARG A 60 3.98 -1.87 5.63
CA ARG A 60 3.53 -1.17 4.43
C ARG A 60 3.54 -2.08 3.20
N ASP A 61 4.60 -2.87 3.03
CA ASP A 61 4.74 -3.76 1.86
C ASP A 61 3.68 -4.87 1.85
N TYR A 62 3.08 -5.17 3.00
CA TYR A 62 2.01 -6.17 3.17
C TYR A 62 0.64 -5.53 3.42
N SER A 63 0.51 -4.22 3.17
CA SER A 63 -0.77 -3.52 3.32
C SER A 63 -1.69 -3.71 2.11
N ASN A 64 -3.00 -3.55 2.33
CA ASN A 64 -4.00 -3.68 1.27
C ASN A 64 -4.14 -2.42 0.38
N GLN A 65 -3.33 -1.38 0.60
CA GLN A 65 -3.41 -0.12 -0.16
C GLN A 65 -3.29 -0.33 -1.68
N GLY A 66 -2.45 -1.29 -2.09
CA GLY A 66 -2.29 -1.65 -3.50
C GLY A 66 -3.57 -2.24 -4.10
N PHE A 67 -4.23 -3.13 -3.36
CA PHE A 67 -5.51 -3.72 -3.78
C PHE A 67 -6.62 -2.68 -3.84
N GLU A 68 -6.73 -1.81 -2.85
CA GLU A 68 -7.74 -0.74 -2.83
C GLU A 68 -7.55 0.25 -4.00
N THR A 69 -6.30 0.61 -4.30
CA THR A 69 -5.98 1.46 -5.45
C THR A 69 -6.34 0.77 -6.76
N SER A 70 -6.05 -0.53 -6.89
CA SER A 70 -6.43 -1.32 -8.06
C SER A 70 -7.95 -1.41 -8.22
N HIS A 71 -8.69 -1.66 -7.14
CA HIS A 71 -10.16 -1.67 -7.16
C HIS A 71 -10.74 -0.33 -7.60
N LYS A 72 -10.16 0.80 -7.16
CA LYS A 72 -10.58 2.13 -7.61
C LYS A 72 -10.38 2.29 -9.12
N LEU A 73 -9.24 1.86 -9.65
CA LEU A 73 -8.97 1.88 -11.10
C LEU A 73 -9.93 0.98 -11.87
N GLN A 74 -10.17 -0.25 -11.39
CA GLN A 74 -11.11 -1.18 -12.02
C GLN A 74 -12.52 -0.59 -12.07
N LYS A 75 -13.01 0.03 -10.99
CA LYS A 75 -14.30 0.72 -10.99
C LYS A 75 -14.37 1.83 -12.06
N GLN A 76 -13.29 2.57 -12.27
CA GLN A 76 -13.22 3.59 -13.33
C GLN A 76 -13.25 2.97 -14.72
N ILE A 77 -12.54 1.85 -14.93
CA ILE A 77 -12.57 1.12 -16.20
C ILE A 77 -13.98 0.59 -16.46
N TYR A 78 -14.60 -0.09 -15.49
CA TYR A 78 -15.95 -0.62 -15.61
C TYR A 78 -17.01 0.45 -15.85
N SER A 79 -16.87 1.64 -15.26
CA SER A 79 -17.80 2.74 -15.53
C SER A 79 -17.74 3.27 -16.97
N ARG A 80 -16.61 3.06 -17.68
CA ARG A 80 -16.40 3.53 -19.06
C ARG A 80 -16.69 2.44 -20.09
N VAL A 81 -16.64 1.17 -19.66
CA VAL A 81 -16.90 0.02 -20.51
C VAL A 81 -18.36 -0.40 -20.32
N THR A 82 -19.24 0.12 -21.17
CA THR A 82 -20.65 -0.24 -21.15
C THR A 82 -20.92 -1.32 -22.20
N ASN A 83 -21.71 -2.35 -21.87
CA ASN A 83 -22.20 -3.34 -22.86
C ASN A 83 -23.12 -2.70 -23.93
N HIS A 84 -23.42 -1.41 -23.81
CA HIS A 84 -24.40 -0.73 -24.65
C HIS A 84 -23.80 -0.17 -25.96
N ASP A 85 -22.46 -0.08 -26.04
CA ASP A 85 -21.75 0.52 -27.18
C ASP A 85 -21.27 -0.52 -28.21
N SER A 86 -21.55 -1.80 -28.02
CA SER A 86 -21.17 -2.85 -28.98
C SER A 86 -22.12 -4.03 -28.95
N SER A 87 -22.63 -4.41 -30.12
CA SER A 87 -23.66 -5.44 -30.31
C SER A 87 -23.15 -6.88 -30.19
N GLY A 88 -21.96 -7.10 -29.64
CA GLY A 88 -21.27 -8.40 -29.62
C GLY A 88 -21.18 -9.00 -28.21
N GLU A 89 -21.38 -10.31 -28.12
CA GLU A 89 -21.23 -11.07 -26.86
C GLU A 89 -19.77 -10.96 -26.35
N ALA A 90 -19.59 -10.66 -25.06
CA ALA A 90 -18.29 -10.52 -24.37
C ALA A 90 -17.35 -9.36 -24.79
N SER A 91 -17.80 -8.38 -25.58
CA SER A 91 -16.99 -7.21 -25.99
C SER A 91 -16.44 -6.37 -24.82
N SER A 92 -17.15 -6.35 -23.69
CA SER A 92 -16.76 -5.59 -22.50
C SER A 92 -15.49 -6.15 -21.84
N LEU A 93 -15.27 -7.47 -21.86
CA LEU A 93 -14.07 -8.06 -21.27
C LEU A 93 -12.81 -7.65 -22.04
N ASP A 94 -12.85 -7.67 -23.36
CA ASP A 94 -11.75 -7.20 -24.21
C ASP A 94 -11.46 -5.72 -24.00
N GLN A 95 -12.52 -4.90 -23.88
CA GLN A 95 -12.37 -3.47 -23.60
C GLN A 95 -11.78 -3.21 -22.20
N ILE A 96 -12.20 -3.97 -21.18
CA ILE A 96 -11.66 -3.90 -19.82
C ILE A 96 -10.16 -4.23 -19.83
N LEU A 97 -9.78 -5.35 -20.43
CA LEU A 97 -8.39 -5.80 -20.48
C LEU A 97 -7.54 -4.81 -21.27
N THR A 98 -8.03 -4.33 -22.42
CA THR A 98 -7.35 -3.32 -23.24
C THR A 98 -7.08 -2.04 -22.43
N HIS A 99 -8.09 -1.49 -21.74
CA HIS A 99 -7.90 -0.29 -20.92
C HIS A 99 -6.94 -0.54 -19.74
N HIS A 100 -7.03 -1.70 -19.10
CA HIS A 100 -6.15 -2.06 -18.00
C HIS A 100 -4.68 -2.13 -18.44
N TYR A 101 -4.39 -2.84 -19.53
CA TYR A 101 -3.03 -2.96 -20.05
C TYR A 101 -2.49 -1.64 -20.60
N ALA A 102 -3.34 -0.83 -21.26
CA ALA A 102 -2.95 0.50 -21.75
C ALA A 102 -2.50 1.42 -20.61
N GLU A 103 -3.25 1.47 -19.50
CA GLU A 103 -2.88 2.20 -18.27
C GLU A 103 -1.52 1.76 -17.72
N ARG A 104 -1.27 0.44 -17.64
CA ARG A 104 0.02 -0.11 -17.17
C ARG A 104 1.19 0.27 -18.09
N LEU A 105 1.00 0.20 -19.40
CA LEU A 105 2.01 0.58 -20.39
C LEU A 105 2.31 2.08 -20.37
N LEU A 106 1.29 2.92 -20.23
CA LEU A 106 1.44 4.38 -20.09
C LEU A 106 2.23 4.73 -18.83
N PHE A 107 1.93 4.08 -17.70
CA PHE A 107 2.68 4.25 -16.46
C PHE A 107 4.15 3.83 -16.63
N LEU A 108 4.41 2.68 -17.25
CA LEU A 108 5.77 2.20 -17.53
C LEU A 108 6.54 3.21 -18.41
N ARG A 109 5.91 3.72 -19.46
CA ARG A 109 6.49 4.76 -20.33
C ARG A 109 6.84 6.03 -19.55
N LEU A 110 5.97 6.47 -18.64
CA LEU A 110 6.23 7.63 -17.78
C LEU A 110 7.45 7.38 -16.87
N CYS A 111 7.55 6.19 -16.27
CA CYS A 111 8.70 5.80 -15.45
C CYS A 111 10.01 5.86 -16.24
N PHE A 112 10.04 5.29 -17.46
CA PHE A 112 11.22 5.38 -18.33
C PHE A 112 11.59 6.82 -18.70
N ARG A 113 10.60 7.66 -19.02
CA ARG A 113 10.84 9.08 -19.31
C ARG A 113 11.44 9.81 -18.11
N ASN A 114 10.90 9.59 -16.92
CA ASN A 114 11.39 10.19 -15.69
C ASN A 114 12.81 9.70 -15.35
N ALA A 115 13.11 8.41 -15.58
CA ALA A 115 14.44 7.86 -15.41
C ALA A 115 15.46 8.50 -16.36
N LYS A 116 15.10 8.66 -17.64
CA LYS A 116 15.94 9.33 -18.65
C LYS A 116 16.24 10.79 -18.25
N GLU A 117 15.24 11.55 -17.81
CA GLU A 117 15.44 12.92 -17.33
C GLU A 117 16.31 12.97 -16.07
N CYS A 118 16.16 12.02 -15.14
CA CYS A 118 17.02 11.93 -13.96
C CYS A 118 18.47 11.65 -14.33
N ALA A 119 18.73 10.70 -15.24
CA ALA A 119 20.08 10.39 -15.71
C ALA A 119 20.73 11.60 -16.36
N ARG A 120 19.98 12.35 -17.17
CA ARG A 120 20.46 13.60 -17.80
C ARG A 120 20.81 14.69 -16.78
N LYS A 121 20.07 14.77 -15.66
CA LYS A 121 20.30 15.76 -14.59
C LYS A 121 21.43 15.38 -13.63
N GLY A 122 21.68 14.09 -13.41
CA GLY A 122 22.71 13.58 -12.49
C GLY A 122 24.10 13.38 -13.10
N GLY A 123 24.26 13.61 -14.41
CA GLY A 123 25.56 13.61 -15.11
C GLY A 123 26.25 14.99 -15.15
N LYS A 124 25.87 15.92 -14.26
CA LYS A 124 26.55 17.19 -14.02
C LYS A 124 27.15 17.18 -12.62
#